data_AF-K5YYB1-F1
#
_entry.id   AF-K5YYB1-F1
#
_cell.length_a   1.000
_cell.length_b   1.000
_cell.length_c   1.000
_cell.angle_alpha   90.00
_cell.angle_beta   90.00
_cell.angle_gamma   90.00
#
_symmetry.space_group_name_H-M   'P 1'
#
loop_
_entity.id
_entity.type
_entity.pdbx_description
1 polymer ?
#
loop_
_entity_poly.entity_id
_entity_poly.type
_entity_poly.pdbx_seq_one_letter_code
_entity_poly.pdbx_strand_id
1 'polypeptide(L)'
;LSANLPTQTLTGLAGAGAPQAALSGAIQSLPDPGGIVNQIDTVDGPYCTALDTIRPYHALFPGSDGALSLALAGGKTQLYNNDLITIDETMPNFSGYLETDYFSSDGSVLHLYPTSTDAAQQFAAGGAKVLGDPARGGASWQVSAPFGTDMIISIASSVPLFAKLRPQDETASDYLPALRQALQNAAAGGAKISVAAIPVVTLAK
;
A
#
# COMPACT_ATOMS: atom_id res chain seq x y z
N LEU A 1 11.91 -38.80 17.44
CA LEU A 1 11.93 -38.15 16.12
C LEU A 1 10.98 -36.96 16.20
N SER A 2 11.45 -35.80 16.63
CA SER A 2 10.65 -34.58 16.56
C SER A 2 10.58 -34.16 15.09
N ALA A 3 9.45 -34.40 14.46
CA ALA A 3 9.19 -33.87 13.13
C ALA A 3 9.09 -32.34 13.28
N ASN A 4 10.01 -31.62 12.64
CA ASN A 4 9.94 -30.16 12.55
C ASN A 4 8.78 -29.86 11.59
N LEU A 5 7.60 -29.56 12.14
CA LEU A 5 6.44 -29.20 11.33
C LEU A 5 6.76 -27.86 10.62
N PRO A 6 6.39 -27.72 9.33
CA PRO A 6 6.63 -26.49 8.60
C PRO A 6 5.84 -25.35 9.25
N THR A 7 6.55 -24.29 9.64
CA THR A 7 5.94 -23.07 10.14
C THR A 7 5.21 -22.37 8.99
N GLN A 8 3.90 -22.18 9.15
CA GLN A 8 3.04 -21.47 8.21
C GLN A 8 3.03 -19.99 8.59
N THR A 9 3.20 -19.09 7.63
CA THR A 9 3.11 -17.66 7.91
C THR A 9 1.77 -17.12 7.41
N LEU A 10 1.08 -16.37 8.27
CA LEU A 10 -0.12 -15.62 7.92
C LEU A 10 0.24 -14.14 7.78
N THR A 11 0.11 -13.58 6.59
CA THR A 11 0.42 -12.17 6.28
C THR A 11 -0.80 -11.45 5.71
N GLY A 12 -0.93 -10.15 5.96
CA GLY A 12 -2.04 -9.35 5.44
C GLY A 12 -2.46 -8.24 6.39
N LEU A 13 -3.61 -7.62 6.12
CA LEU A 13 -4.17 -6.53 6.91
C LEU A 13 -5.44 -6.97 7.61
N ALA A 14 -5.61 -6.58 8.89
CA ALA A 14 -6.87 -6.76 9.62
C ALA A 14 -7.30 -5.46 10.30
N GLY A 15 -8.61 -5.20 10.31
CA GLY A 15 -9.16 -4.09 11.08
C GLY A 15 -8.83 -4.24 12.57
N ALA A 16 -8.39 -3.15 13.21
CA ALA A 16 -8.12 -3.13 14.64
C ALA A 16 -9.37 -3.51 15.46
N GLY A 17 -9.17 -4.11 16.64
CA GLY A 17 -10.27 -4.48 17.54
C GLY A 17 -10.94 -5.79 17.18
N ALA A 18 -12.25 -5.78 16.93
CA ALA A 18 -13.06 -7.00 16.78
C ALA A 18 -12.58 -7.94 15.65
N PRO A 19 -12.20 -7.45 14.44
CA PRO A 19 -11.69 -8.31 13.38
C PRO A 19 -10.36 -8.98 13.75
N GLN A 20 -9.41 -8.23 14.32
CA GLN A 20 -8.14 -8.76 14.82
C GLN A 20 -8.34 -9.83 15.91
N ALA A 21 -9.24 -9.56 16.86
CA ALA A 21 -9.57 -10.49 17.93
C ALA A 21 -10.22 -11.77 17.40
N ALA A 22 -11.14 -11.64 16.44
CA ALA A 22 -11.78 -12.78 15.78
C ALA A 22 -10.76 -13.64 15.00
N LEU A 23 -9.83 -13.01 14.28
CA LEU A 23 -8.76 -13.72 13.57
C LEU A 23 -7.83 -14.45 14.54
N SER A 24 -7.42 -13.78 15.61
CA SER A 24 -6.57 -14.38 16.65
C SER A 24 -7.26 -15.56 17.32
N GLY A 25 -8.56 -15.44 17.62
CA GLY A 25 -9.38 -16.53 18.14
C GLY A 25 -9.51 -17.70 17.16
N ALA A 26 -9.68 -17.42 15.87
CA ALA A 26 -9.73 -18.45 14.83
C ALA A 26 -8.40 -19.22 14.73
N ILE A 27 -7.26 -18.52 14.77
CA ILE A 27 -5.92 -19.16 14.79
C ILE A 27 -5.77 -20.06 16.01
N GLN A 28 -6.16 -19.57 17.19
CA GLN A 28 -6.09 -20.34 18.44
C GLN A 28 -7.01 -21.57 18.46
N SER A 29 -8.07 -21.58 17.64
CA SER A 29 -8.97 -22.72 17.51
C SER A 29 -8.43 -23.85 16.61
N LEU A 30 -7.31 -23.62 15.91
CA LEU A 30 -6.70 -24.63 15.05
C LEU A 30 -6.03 -25.75 15.87
N PRO A 31 -5.92 -26.98 15.32
CA PRO A 31 -5.32 -28.11 16.03
C PRO A 31 -3.83 -27.91 16.42
N ASP A 32 -3.10 -27.06 15.69
CA ASP A 32 -1.70 -26.70 15.96
C ASP A 32 -1.44 -25.20 15.70
N PRO A 33 -1.80 -24.31 16.64
CA PRO A 33 -1.62 -22.87 16.49
C PRO A 33 -0.15 -22.45 16.61
N GLY A 34 0.70 -23.28 17.24
CA GLY A 34 2.14 -22.99 17.42
C GLY A 34 2.94 -23.08 16.12
N GLY A 35 2.40 -23.75 15.10
CA GLY A 35 2.94 -23.79 13.75
C GLY A 35 2.65 -22.53 12.92
N ILE A 36 1.91 -21.53 13.45
CA ILE A 36 1.53 -20.33 12.68
C ILE A 36 2.27 -19.10 13.17
N VAL A 37 3.07 -18.49 12.29
CA VAL A 37 3.65 -17.16 12.49
C VAL A 37 2.66 -16.12 11.96
N ASN A 38 2.09 -15.33 12.88
CA ASN A 38 1.12 -14.29 12.56
C ASN A 38 1.83 -12.95 12.29
N GLN A 39 1.84 -12.51 11.03
CA GLN A 39 2.36 -11.22 10.55
C GLN A 39 1.23 -10.39 9.93
N ILE A 40 0.09 -10.35 10.61
CA ILE A 40 -1.02 -9.49 10.24
C ILE A 40 -0.78 -8.09 10.78
N ASP A 41 -0.76 -7.10 9.90
CA ASP A 41 -0.72 -5.70 10.26
C ASP A 41 -2.13 -5.20 10.59
N THR A 42 -2.27 -4.50 11.72
CA THR A 42 -3.54 -3.90 12.11
C THR A 42 -3.72 -2.56 11.44
N VAL A 43 -4.89 -2.36 10.85
CA VAL A 43 -5.30 -1.10 10.25
C VAL A 43 -6.42 -0.51 11.09
N ASP A 44 -6.22 0.70 11.59
CA ASP A 44 -7.24 1.50 12.24
C ASP A 44 -7.60 2.67 11.31
N GLY A 45 -8.88 2.98 11.12
CA GLY A 45 -9.34 4.10 10.27
C GLY A 45 -10.25 3.75 9.08
N PRO A 46 -10.57 4.73 8.23
CA PRO A 46 -11.62 4.64 7.20
C PRO A 46 -11.19 3.93 5.91
N TYR A 47 -10.15 3.08 5.95
CA TYR A 47 -9.48 2.56 4.75
C TYR A 47 -10.15 1.33 4.13
N CYS A 48 -11.16 0.74 4.76
CA CYS A 48 -11.84 -0.45 4.25
C CYS A 48 -12.33 -0.27 2.80
N THR A 49 -12.92 0.88 2.47
CA THR A 49 -13.39 1.15 1.10
C THR A 49 -12.25 1.21 0.09
N ALA A 50 -11.09 1.76 0.48
CA ALA A 50 -9.89 1.81 -0.36
C ALA A 50 -9.34 0.39 -0.59
N LEU A 51 -9.17 -0.38 0.49
CA LEU A 51 -8.73 -1.76 0.44
C LEU A 51 -9.68 -2.64 -0.38
N ASP A 52 -10.99 -2.49 -0.21
CA ASP A 52 -12.01 -3.18 -1.00
C ASP A 52 -11.93 -2.85 -2.50
N THR A 53 -11.57 -1.61 -2.82
CA THR A 53 -11.44 -1.14 -4.21
C THR A 53 -10.25 -1.79 -4.92
N ILE A 54 -9.14 -2.00 -4.21
CA ILE A 54 -7.93 -2.61 -4.78
C ILE A 54 -7.85 -4.12 -4.60
N ARG A 55 -8.62 -4.71 -3.67
CA ARG A 55 -8.59 -6.14 -3.31
C ARG A 55 -8.59 -7.10 -4.51
N PRO A 56 -9.40 -6.90 -5.57
CA PRO A 56 -9.41 -7.80 -6.72
C PRO A 56 -8.06 -7.90 -7.46
N TYR A 57 -7.17 -6.92 -7.26
CA TYR A 57 -5.89 -6.78 -7.95
C TYR A 57 -4.69 -6.99 -7.01
N HIS A 58 -4.94 -7.19 -5.72
CA HIS A 58 -3.90 -7.42 -4.72
C HIS A 58 -3.34 -8.83 -4.86
N ALA A 59 -2.02 -8.95 -4.87
CA ALA A 59 -1.37 -10.25 -4.79
C ALA A 59 -1.73 -10.86 -3.42
N LEU A 60 -2.45 -11.97 -3.41
CA LEU A 60 -2.87 -12.64 -2.16
C LEU A 60 -1.66 -13.04 -1.26
N PHE A 61 -0.44 -13.01 -1.81
CA PHE A 61 0.81 -13.30 -1.12
C PHE A 61 1.83 -12.16 -1.37
N PRO A 62 2.00 -11.22 -0.42
CA PRO A 62 3.09 -10.26 -0.46
C PRO A 62 4.44 -10.99 -0.59
N GLY A 63 5.30 -10.55 -1.52
CA GLY A 63 6.60 -11.21 -1.78
C GLY A 63 6.58 -12.37 -2.78
N SER A 64 5.48 -12.60 -3.50
CA SER A 64 5.54 -13.45 -4.71
C SER A 64 6.48 -12.81 -5.74
N ASP A 65 7.40 -13.60 -6.30
CA ASP A 65 8.38 -13.13 -7.29
C ASP A 65 7.69 -12.32 -8.41
N GLY A 66 8.03 -11.03 -8.48
CA GLY A 66 7.56 -10.13 -9.54
C GLY A 66 6.25 -9.37 -9.27
N ALA A 67 5.74 -9.33 -8.04
CA ALA A 67 4.70 -8.37 -7.65
C ALA A 67 5.30 -6.96 -7.41
N LEU A 68 4.43 -5.93 -7.44
CA LEU A 68 4.80 -4.57 -7.00
C LEU A 68 5.24 -4.61 -5.53
N SER A 69 6.40 -4.06 -5.22
CA SER A 69 6.84 -3.86 -3.84
C SER A 69 6.64 -2.42 -3.41
N LEU A 70 6.24 -2.23 -2.17
CA LEU A 70 6.08 -0.94 -1.51
C LEU A 70 6.60 -1.05 -0.08
N ALA A 71 7.53 -0.17 0.30
CA ALA A 71 8.04 -0.08 1.66
C ALA A 71 8.41 1.38 2.00
N LEU A 72 8.43 1.71 3.29
CA LEU A 72 9.12 2.92 3.73
C LEU A 72 10.63 2.69 3.70
N ALA A 73 11.38 3.74 3.40
CA ALA A 73 12.83 3.68 3.29
C ALA A 73 13.48 3.15 4.57
N GLY A 74 14.43 2.24 4.41
CA GLY A 74 15.09 1.56 5.52
C GLY A 74 14.23 0.51 6.23
N GLY A 75 13.11 0.09 5.63
CA GLY A 75 12.23 -0.94 6.19
C GLY A 75 11.45 -0.47 7.42
N LYS A 76 11.27 0.85 7.56
CA LYS A 76 10.50 1.42 8.66
C LYS A 76 9.02 1.02 8.56
N THR A 77 8.38 0.88 9.70
CA THR A 77 6.92 0.71 9.82
C THR A 77 6.28 1.79 10.69
N GLN A 78 7.12 2.61 11.32
CA GLN A 78 6.74 3.73 12.18
C GLN A 78 7.59 4.94 11.81
N LEU A 79 6.96 6.11 11.81
CA LEU A 79 7.58 7.40 11.58
C LEU A 79 7.24 8.35 12.74
N TYR A 80 8.21 9.16 13.15
CA TYR A 80 8.01 10.16 14.19
C TYR A 80 7.82 11.56 13.60
N ASN A 81 7.28 12.48 14.39
CA ASN A 81 7.12 13.87 13.99
C ASN A 81 8.42 14.46 13.41
N ASN A 82 8.32 15.09 12.24
CA ASN A 82 9.39 15.60 11.38
C ASN A 82 10.23 14.54 10.63
N ASP A 83 9.95 13.25 10.79
CA ASP A 83 10.52 12.26 9.88
C ASP A 83 10.01 12.51 8.45
N LEU A 84 10.88 12.23 7.48
CA LEU A 84 10.49 12.21 6.08
C LEU A 84 9.75 10.91 5.76
N ILE A 85 8.65 11.05 5.04
CA ILE A 85 7.92 9.93 4.44
C ILE A 85 8.63 9.60 3.12
N THR A 86 9.66 8.76 3.20
CA THR A 86 10.38 8.28 2.02
C THR A 86 9.91 6.87 1.69
N ILE A 87 9.59 6.64 0.42
CA ILE A 87 8.96 5.41 -0.06
C ILE A 87 9.89 4.77 -1.10
N ASP A 88 10.15 3.48 -0.93
CA ASP A 88 10.87 2.64 -1.88
C ASP A 88 9.89 1.71 -2.59
N GLU A 89 9.82 1.82 -3.92
CA GLU A 89 8.93 1.05 -4.78
C GLU A 89 9.72 0.31 -5.85
N THR A 90 9.34 -0.95 -6.11
CA THR A 90 9.90 -1.74 -7.22
C THR A 90 8.78 -2.27 -8.07
N MET A 91 8.83 -1.95 -9.36
CA MET A 91 7.82 -2.35 -10.34
C MET A 91 7.68 -3.88 -10.40
N PRO A 92 6.47 -4.38 -10.71
CA PRO A 92 6.25 -5.80 -10.95
C PRO A 92 7.03 -6.30 -12.17
N ASN A 93 6.88 -7.59 -12.48
CA ASN A 93 7.48 -8.27 -13.64
C ASN A 93 6.92 -7.83 -15.02
N PHE A 94 6.31 -6.65 -15.08
CA PHE A 94 5.86 -6.01 -16.32
C PHE A 94 6.17 -4.51 -16.30
N SER A 95 6.45 -3.95 -17.47
CA SER A 95 6.58 -2.50 -17.63
C SER A 95 5.22 -1.81 -17.50
N GLY A 96 5.18 -0.67 -16.84
CA GLY A 96 3.91 0.02 -16.59
C GLY A 96 4.09 1.41 -16.00
N TYR A 97 2.95 2.00 -15.64
CA TYR A 97 2.81 3.27 -14.97
C TYR A 97 2.47 3.01 -13.51
N LEU A 98 2.82 3.97 -12.66
CA LEU A 98 2.63 3.89 -11.21
C LEU A 98 1.69 5.01 -10.77
N GLU A 99 0.74 4.70 -9.91
CA GLU A 99 -0.01 5.65 -9.09
C GLU A 99 0.30 5.33 -7.63
N THR A 100 0.70 6.33 -6.84
CA THR A 100 1.06 6.18 -5.43
C THR A 100 0.37 7.26 -4.61
N ASP A 101 -0.47 6.81 -3.68
CA ASP A 101 -1.41 7.67 -2.95
C ASP A 101 -1.25 7.47 -1.43
N TYR A 102 -1.31 8.56 -0.68
CA TYR A 102 -1.33 8.59 0.78
C TYR A 102 -2.76 8.87 1.25
N PHE A 103 -3.38 7.90 1.91
CA PHE A 103 -4.68 8.02 2.54
C PHE A 103 -4.50 8.36 4.02
N SER A 104 -4.99 9.52 4.41
CA SER A 104 -4.98 9.99 5.79
C SER A 104 -6.23 9.54 6.55
N SER A 105 -6.10 9.40 7.85
CA SER A 105 -7.20 9.01 8.76
C SER A 105 -8.35 10.01 8.81
N ASP A 106 -8.11 11.26 8.38
CA ASP A 106 -9.15 12.30 8.24
C ASP A 106 -9.98 12.17 6.94
N GLY A 107 -9.66 11.20 6.09
CA GLY A 107 -10.35 10.95 4.82
C GLY A 107 -9.83 11.75 3.63
N SER A 108 -8.73 12.50 3.80
CA SER A 108 -8.00 13.10 2.68
C SER A 108 -7.10 12.08 1.96
N VAL A 109 -6.85 12.34 0.69
CA VAL A 109 -5.93 11.61 -0.17
C VAL A 109 -4.95 12.60 -0.77
N LEU A 110 -3.66 12.35 -0.54
CA LEU A 110 -2.56 13.08 -1.16
C LEU A 110 -1.92 12.18 -2.23
N HIS A 111 -1.95 12.63 -3.48
CA HIS A 111 -1.29 11.95 -4.60
C HIS A 111 0.20 12.23 -4.58
N LEU A 112 0.99 11.20 -4.27
CA LEU A 112 2.45 11.29 -4.16
C LEU A 112 3.13 11.12 -5.52
N TYR A 113 2.53 10.31 -6.40
CA TYR A 113 2.99 10.10 -7.77
C TYR A 113 1.84 9.63 -8.67
N PRO A 114 1.74 10.12 -9.92
CA PRO A 114 2.49 11.23 -10.50
C PRO A 114 2.03 12.59 -9.93
N THR A 115 2.86 13.62 -10.10
CA THR A 115 2.56 15.01 -9.70
C THR A 115 2.89 15.98 -10.83
N SER A 116 2.62 17.28 -10.64
CA SER A 116 2.96 18.32 -11.63
C SER A 116 4.46 18.54 -11.79
N THR A 117 5.25 18.20 -10.76
CA THR A 117 6.71 18.32 -10.75
C THR A 117 7.43 16.99 -10.99
N ASP A 118 6.71 15.87 -10.90
CA ASP A 118 7.20 14.52 -11.19
C ASP A 118 6.18 13.78 -12.07
N ALA A 119 6.30 14.00 -13.38
CA ALA A 119 5.30 13.57 -14.35
C ALA A 119 5.22 12.04 -14.47
N ALA A 120 4.03 11.57 -14.87
CA ALA A 120 3.79 10.18 -15.21
C ALA A 120 4.78 9.71 -16.30
N GLN A 121 5.43 8.59 -16.06
CA GLN A 121 6.30 7.93 -17.02
C GLN A 121 6.11 6.42 -16.96
N GLN A 122 6.54 5.73 -18.01
CA GLN A 122 6.55 4.28 -18.01
C GLN A 122 7.86 3.78 -17.42
N PHE A 123 7.75 2.89 -16.43
CA PHE A 123 8.88 2.20 -15.83
C PHE A 123 9.04 0.80 -16.45
N ALA A 124 10.30 0.34 -16.54
CA ALA A 124 10.60 -1.03 -16.92
C ALA A 124 10.18 -2.02 -15.80
N ALA A 125 9.99 -3.29 -16.16
CA ALA A 125 9.78 -4.37 -15.19
C ALA A 125 10.95 -4.42 -14.18
N GLY A 126 10.64 -4.52 -12.89
CA GLY A 126 11.65 -4.48 -11.81
C GLY A 126 12.36 -3.13 -11.65
N GLY A 127 11.94 -2.08 -12.36
CA GLY A 127 12.47 -0.73 -12.18
C GLY A 127 12.11 -0.17 -10.80
N ALA A 128 13.03 0.60 -10.21
CA ALA A 128 12.83 1.20 -8.89
C ALA A 128 12.34 2.66 -9.00
N LYS A 129 11.48 3.06 -8.08
CA LYS A 129 11.09 4.45 -7.85
C LYS A 129 11.24 4.76 -6.36
N VAL A 130 11.85 5.92 -6.07
CA VAL A 130 11.92 6.44 -4.71
C VAL A 130 11.18 7.77 -4.68
N LEU A 131 10.26 7.91 -3.73
CA LEU A 131 9.49 9.12 -3.48
C LEU A 131 9.87 9.69 -2.12
N GLY A 132 9.71 11.01 -1.94
CA GLY A 132 9.86 11.61 -0.61
C GLY A 132 11.30 11.81 -0.15
N ASP A 133 12.26 11.75 -1.08
CA ASP A 133 13.69 12.00 -0.83
C ASP A 133 14.13 13.30 -1.53
N PRO A 134 14.24 14.43 -0.80
CA PRO A 134 14.70 15.70 -1.35
C PRO A 134 16.14 15.65 -1.87
N ALA A 135 16.98 14.76 -1.33
CA ALA A 135 18.35 14.59 -1.81
C ALA A 135 18.39 13.94 -3.21
N ARG A 136 17.29 13.30 -3.62
CA ARG A 136 17.08 12.77 -4.98
C ARG A 136 16.21 13.68 -5.84
N GLY A 137 15.95 14.91 -5.40
CA GLY A 137 15.16 15.91 -6.13
C GLY A 137 13.65 15.71 -6.07
N GLY A 138 13.16 14.83 -5.17
CA GLY A 138 11.73 14.59 -4.96
C GLY A 138 11.08 15.62 -4.03
N ALA A 139 9.75 15.62 -3.99
CA ALA A 139 9.00 16.36 -2.98
C ALA A 139 9.38 15.90 -1.56
N SER A 140 9.26 16.80 -0.58
CA SER A 140 9.50 16.50 0.83
C SER A 140 8.17 16.43 1.56
N TRP A 141 7.79 15.25 2.06
CA TRP A 141 6.64 15.09 2.93
C TRP A 141 7.12 14.77 4.34
N GLN A 142 6.78 15.64 5.29
CA GLN A 142 7.16 15.48 6.69
C GLN A 142 5.95 15.03 7.49
N VAL A 143 6.17 14.08 8.38
CA VAL A 143 5.17 13.68 9.37
C VAL A 143 4.87 14.87 10.28
N SER A 144 3.59 15.19 10.43
CA SER A 144 3.09 16.20 11.35
C SER A 144 1.78 15.73 11.98
N ALA A 145 1.28 16.46 12.97
CA ALA A 145 -0.01 16.14 13.58
C ALA A 145 -1.17 16.33 12.57
N PRO A 146 -2.28 15.58 12.69
CA PRO A 146 -2.55 14.57 13.72
C PRO A 146 -1.74 13.27 13.50
N PHE A 147 -1.31 12.66 14.60
CA PHE A 147 -0.61 11.38 14.58
C PHE A 147 -1.62 10.22 14.63
N GLY A 148 -1.32 9.13 13.94
CA GLY A 148 -2.25 8.01 13.81
C GLY A 148 -1.73 6.92 12.89
N THR A 149 -2.65 6.10 12.39
CA THR A 149 -2.34 5.12 11.34
C THR A 149 -2.91 5.63 10.04
N ASP A 150 -2.03 5.89 9.09
CA ASP A 150 -2.36 6.23 7.71
C ASP A 150 -2.06 5.05 6.79
N MET A 151 -2.36 5.17 5.50
CA MET A 151 -2.17 4.10 4.52
C MET A 151 -1.54 4.65 3.25
N ILE A 152 -0.50 3.98 2.76
CA ILE A 152 0.03 4.22 1.41
C ILE A 152 -0.42 3.09 0.51
N ILE A 153 -0.97 3.43 -0.65
CA ILE A 153 -1.34 2.48 -1.68
C ILE A 153 -0.60 2.84 -2.96
N SER A 154 0.07 1.83 -3.53
CA SER A 154 0.72 1.93 -4.83
C SER A 154 0.08 0.96 -5.81
N ILE A 155 -0.10 1.41 -7.05
CA ILE A 155 -0.74 0.67 -8.12
C ILE A 155 0.13 0.76 -9.37
N ALA A 156 0.64 -0.38 -9.81
CA ALA A 156 1.29 -0.52 -11.10
C ALA A 156 0.27 -1.03 -12.12
N SER A 157 0.17 -0.34 -13.25
CA SER A 157 -0.70 -0.72 -14.37
C SER A 157 0.06 -0.67 -15.69
N SER A 158 -0.12 -1.66 -16.57
CA SER A 158 0.55 -1.68 -17.88
C SER A 158 0.10 -0.53 -18.82
N VAL A 159 -0.98 0.17 -18.46
CA VAL A 159 -1.51 1.37 -19.13
C VAL A 159 -1.78 2.47 -18.09
N PRO A 160 -1.78 3.77 -18.45
CA PRO A 160 -2.14 4.83 -17.51
C PRO A 160 -3.56 4.64 -16.97
N LEU A 161 -3.75 4.76 -15.65
CA LEU A 161 -5.09 4.62 -15.04
C LEU A 161 -5.96 5.85 -15.29
N PHE A 162 -5.36 7.04 -15.28
CA PHE A 162 -6.05 8.30 -15.50
C PHE A 162 -5.55 8.99 -16.77
N ALA A 163 -6.48 9.55 -17.55
CA ALA A 163 -6.15 10.33 -18.75
C ALA A 163 -5.63 11.74 -18.41
N LYS A 164 -5.88 12.21 -17.19
CA LYS A 164 -5.44 13.50 -16.66
C LYS A 164 -4.90 13.28 -15.26
N LEU A 165 -3.90 14.09 -14.89
CA LEU A 165 -3.37 14.13 -13.54
C LEU A 165 -4.50 14.42 -12.53
N ARG A 166 -4.54 13.67 -11.43
CA ARG A 166 -5.43 13.97 -10.30
C ARG A 166 -5.00 15.29 -9.64
N PRO A 167 -5.91 16.05 -9.02
CA PRO A 167 -5.51 17.11 -8.10
C PRO A 167 -4.55 16.53 -7.05
N GLN A 168 -3.55 17.29 -6.60
CA GLN A 168 -2.58 16.74 -5.64
C GLN A 168 -3.25 16.33 -4.33
N ASP A 169 -4.25 17.09 -3.88
CA ASP A 169 -5.05 16.80 -2.69
C ASP A 169 -6.52 16.66 -3.10
N GLU A 170 -7.16 15.56 -2.70
CA GLU A 170 -8.61 15.37 -2.84
C GLU A 170 -9.19 14.51 -1.72
N THR A 171 -10.53 14.41 -1.66
CA THR A 171 -11.18 13.56 -0.64
C THR A 171 -11.25 12.10 -1.10
N ALA A 172 -11.17 11.17 -0.16
CA ALA A 172 -11.35 9.75 -0.48
C ALA A 172 -12.72 9.46 -1.09
N SER A 173 -13.76 10.21 -0.71
CA SER A 173 -15.11 10.11 -1.28
C SER A 173 -15.18 10.48 -2.77
N ASP A 174 -14.35 11.43 -3.21
CA ASP A 174 -14.28 11.83 -4.62
C ASP A 174 -13.34 10.90 -5.41
N TYR A 175 -12.22 10.50 -4.80
CA TYR A 175 -11.20 9.70 -5.46
C TYR A 175 -11.61 8.25 -5.68
N LEU A 176 -12.11 7.57 -4.65
CA LEU A 176 -12.32 6.11 -4.69
C LEU A 176 -13.31 5.65 -5.76
N PRO A 177 -14.42 6.36 -6.06
CA PRO A 177 -15.25 6.04 -7.22
C PRO A 177 -14.50 6.14 -8.55
N ALA A 178 -13.68 7.18 -8.74
CA ALA A 178 -12.89 7.36 -9.95
C ALA A 178 -11.81 6.28 -10.10
N LEU A 179 -11.11 5.96 -9.01
CA LEU A 179 -10.11 4.89 -8.99
C LEU A 179 -10.74 3.53 -9.32
N ARG A 180 -11.89 3.21 -8.72
CA ARG A 180 -12.60 1.96 -9.00
C ARG A 180 -12.94 1.84 -10.48
N GLN A 181 -13.45 2.90 -11.09
CA GLN A 181 -13.80 2.91 -12.51
C GLN A 181 -12.55 2.78 -13.39
N ALA A 182 -11.47 3.48 -13.07
CA ALA A 182 -10.19 3.39 -13.80
C ALA A 182 -9.63 1.96 -13.79
N LEU A 183 -9.59 1.32 -12.62
CA LEU A 183 -9.14 -0.07 -12.47
C LEU A 183 -10.02 -1.04 -13.25
N GLN A 184 -11.35 -0.91 -13.16
CA GLN A 184 -12.28 -1.75 -13.91
C GLN A 184 -12.11 -1.61 -15.42
N ASN A 185 -11.94 -0.38 -15.92
CA ASN A 185 -11.71 -0.11 -17.33
C ASN A 185 -10.37 -0.70 -17.80
N ALA A 186 -9.30 -0.51 -17.04
CA ALA A 186 -8.00 -1.06 -17.34
C ALA A 186 -8.04 -2.59 -17.38
N ALA A 187 -8.65 -3.23 -16.39
CA ALA A 187 -8.81 -4.68 -16.33
C ALA A 187 -9.66 -5.22 -17.50
N ALA A 188 -10.79 -4.55 -17.82
CA ALA A 188 -11.62 -4.91 -18.97
C ALA A 188 -10.88 -4.76 -20.32
N GLY A 189 -9.95 -3.81 -20.40
CA GLY A 189 -9.03 -3.63 -21.53
C GLY A 189 -7.85 -4.62 -21.56
N GLY A 190 -7.75 -5.53 -20.60
CA GLY A 190 -6.67 -6.52 -20.52
C GLY A 190 -5.35 -6.00 -19.94
N ALA A 191 -5.36 -4.87 -19.23
CA ALA A 191 -4.17 -4.35 -18.56
C ALA A 191 -3.70 -5.32 -17.46
N LYS A 192 -2.37 -5.40 -17.29
CA LYS A 192 -1.76 -6.02 -16.12
C LYS A 192 -1.81 -5.01 -14.97
N ILE A 193 -2.30 -5.41 -13.81
CA ILE A 193 -2.42 -4.57 -12.63
C ILE A 193 -1.77 -5.32 -11.46
N SER A 194 -0.96 -4.61 -10.68
CA SER A 194 -0.42 -5.08 -9.40
C SER A 194 -0.55 -3.96 -8.40
N VAL A 195 -1.03 -4.28 -7.19
CA VAL A 195 -1.18 -3.29 -6.11
C VAL A 195 -0.40 -3.73 -4.88
N ALA A 196 0.08 -2.76 -4.13
CA ALA A 196 0.69 -2.94 -2.82
C ALA A 196 0.12 -1.86 -1.88
N ALA A 197 -0.11 -2.23 -0.63
CA ALA A 197 -0.60 -1.30 0.39
C ALA A 197 0.13 -1.55 1.71
N ILE A 198 0.55 -0.48 2.38
CA ILE A 198 1.20 -0.55 3.68
C ILE A 198 0.57 0.45 4.65
N PRO A 199 0.34 0.07 5.92
CA PRO A 199 0.02 1.04 6.94
C PRO A 199 1.26 1.88 7.29
N VAL A 200 1.06 3.14 7.65
CA VAL A 200 2.09 4.04 8.13
C VAL A 200 1.66 4.58 9.48
N VAL A 201 2.34 4.12 10.53
CA VAL A 201 2.08 4.61 11.89
C VAL A 201 2.91 5.86 12.15
N THR A 202 2.26 6.97 12.40
CA THR A 202 2.88 8.26 12.74
C THR A 202 2.76 8.55 14.24
N LEU A 203 3.82 9.06 14.86
CA LEU A 203 3.92 9.26 16.32
C LEU A 203 4.48 10.64 16.69
N ALA A 204 4.06 11.19 17.83
CA ALA A 204 4.47 12.52 18.28
C ALA A 204 5.96 12.63 18.67
N LYS A 205 6.43 11.68 19.47
CA LYS A 205 7.80 11.34 19.90
C LYS A 205 7.73 10.45 21.13
#